data_AF-A0A933BAY3-F1
#
_entry.id   AF-A0A933BAY3-F1
#
_cell.length_a   1.000
_cell.length_b   1.000
_cell.length_c   1.000
_cell.angle_alpha   90.00
_cell.angle_beta   90.00
_cell.angle_gamma   90.00
#
_symmetry.space_group_name_H-M   'P 1'
#
loop_
_entity.id
_entity.type
_entity.pdbx_description
1 polymer ?
#
loop_
_entity_poly.entity_id
_entity_poly.type
_entity_poly.pdbx_seq_one_letter_code
_entity_poly.pdbx_strand_id
1 'polypeptide(L)'
;MRTRIKICGITTPEDAVTASRAGADYLGVVLTDSPRRVSRERVLEIARASPAGAIPAGAPLVGVFAAEPPEAVARIAADLPLHAVQVSGWIGIEHGL
;
A
#
# COMPACT_ATOMS: atom_id res chain seq x y z
N MET A 1 -3.96 -14.46 -20.82
CA MET A 1 -3.67 -13.31 -19.93
C MET A 1 -4.82 -13.15 -18.96
N ARG A 2 -4.57 -12.96 -17.66
CA ARG A 2 -5.59 -12.65 -16.65
C ARG A 2 -5.42 -11.20 -16.20
N THR A 3 -6.51 -10.45 -16.09
CA THR A 3 -6.50 -9.10 -15.50
C THR A 3 -6.13 -9.18 -14.03
N ARG A 4 -5.23 -8.29 -13.58
CA ARG A 4 -4.87 -8.13 -12.17
C ARG A 4 -5.66 -6.98 -11.55
N ILE A 5 -6.10 -7.14 -10.31
CA ILE A 5 -6.97 -6.21 -9.60
C ILE A 5 -6.29 -5.71 -8.32
N LYS A 6 -6.26 -4.39 -8.12
CA LYS A 6 -5.81 -3.75 -6.87
C LYS A 6 -6.99 -3.08 -6.18
N ILE A 7 -7.20 -3.38 -4.89
CA ILE A 7 -8.18 -2.68 -4.05
C ILE A 7 -7.44 -1.62 -3.23
N CYS A 8 -7.79 -0.34 -3.41
CA CYS A 8 -7.04 0.78 -2.85
C CYS A 8 -7.75 1.46 -1.68
N GLY A 9 -6.99 1.97 -0.71
CA GLY A 9 -7.54 2.66 0.45
C GLY A 9 -7.98 1.71 1.56
N ILE A 10 -7.30 0.57 1.72
CA ILE A 10 -7.50 -0.35 2.83
C ILE A 10 -7.07 0.34 4.12
N THR A 11 -7.97 0.42 5.10
CA THR A 11 -7.71 1.09 6.39
C THR A 11 -7.76 0.15 7.58
N THR A 12 -8.29 -1.07 7.40
CA THR A 12 -8.46 -2.08 8.46
C THR A 12 -7.92 -3.45 8.03
N PRO A 13 -7.47 -4.29 8.98
CA PRO A 13 -7.12 -5.69 8.72
C PRO A 13 -8.28 -6.51 8.13
N GLU A 14 -9.51 -6.25 8.56
CA GLU A 14 -10.72 -6.95 8.13
C GLU A 14 -11.01 -6.70 6.64
N ASP A 15 -10.85 -5.45 6.18
CA ASP A 15 -10.96 -5.10 4.76
C ASP A 15 -9.87 -5.78 3.94
N ALA A 16 -8.65 -5.87 4.47
CA ALA A 16 -7.53 -6.53 3.81
C ALA A 16 -7.82 -8.02 3.58
N VAL A 17 -8.32 -8.71 4.61
CA VAL A 17 -8.71 -10.12 4.53
C VAL A 17 -9.86 -10.30 3.54
N THR A 18 -10.87 -9.43 3.60
CA THR A 18 -12.04 -9.50 2.72
C THR A 18 -11.65 -9.31 1.26
N ALA A 19 -10.86 -8.27 0.95
CA ALA A 19 -10.36 -8.01 -0.40
C ALA A 19 -9.47 -9.14 -0.94
N SER A 20 -8.60 -9.69 -0.08
CA SER A 20 -7.74 -10.82 -0.45
C SER A 20 -8.56 -12.08 -0.78
N ARG A 21 -9.55 -12.41 0.06
CA ARG A 21 -10.47 -13.54 -0.17
C ARG A 21 -11.34 -13.36 -1.42
N ALA A 22 -11.65 -12.12 -1.79
CA ALA A 22 -12.34 -11.79 -3.03
C ALA A 22 -11.46 -11.90 -4.28
N GLY A 23 -10.17 -12.19 -4.12
CA GLY A 23 -9.23 -12.43 -5.22
C GLY A 23 -8.48 -11.19 -5.71
N ALA A 24 -8.36 -10.15 -4.87
CA ALA A 24 -7.47 -9.03 -5.14
C ALA A 24 -6.02 -9.52 -5.33
N ASP A 25 -5.33 -9.00 -6.33
CA ASP A 25 -3.90 -9.27 -6.56
C ASP A 25 -3.02 -8.34 -5.72
N TYR A 26 -3.51 -7.15 -5.34
CA TYR A 26 -2.79 -6.17 -4.54
C TYR A 26 -3.73 -5.37 -3.64
N LEU A 27 -3.20 -4.88 -2.51
CA LEU A 27 -3.92 -4.00 -1.59
C LEU A 27 -3.19 -2.65 -1.48
N GLY A 28 -3.91 -1.55 -1.63
CA GLY A 28 -3.35 -0.21 -1.49
C GLY A 28 -3.57 0.35 -0.08
N VAL A 29 -2.50 0.72 0.61
CA VAL A 29 -2.53 1.47 1.88
C VAL A 29 -2.07 2.91 1.64
N VAL A 30 -2.82 3.90 2.12
CA VAL A 30 -2.51 5.31 1.85
C VAL A 30 -1.62 5.87 2.96
N LEU A 31 -0.48 6.44 2.58
CA LEU A 31 0.55 6.94 3.49
C LEU A 31 0.78 8.46 3.37
N THR A 32 0.06 9.12 2.45
CA THR A 32 0.00 10.58 2.26
C THR A 32 -1.26 11.19 2.85
N ASP A 33 -1.36 12.52 2.87
CA ASP A 33 -2.57 13.25 3.29
C ASP A 33 -3.82 12.77 2.54
N SER A 34 -4.77 12.22 3.30
CA SER A 34 -5.98 11.58 2.80
C SER A 34 -6.89 11.19 3.97
N PRO A 35 -8.23 11.20 3.81
CA PRO A 35 -9.13 10.61 4.80
C PRO A 35 -8.93 9.10 4.98
N ARG A 36 -8.24 8.43 4.05
CA ARG A 36 -7.93 6.99 4.11
C ARG A 36 -6.49 6.71 4.56
N ARG A 37 -5.77 7.73 5.05
CA ARG A 37 -4.39 7.59 5.52
C ARG A 37 -4.35 6.66 6.73
N VAL A 38 -3.36 5.76 6.77
CA VAL A 38 -3.11 4.86 7.89
C VAL A 38 -1.75 5.12 8.54
N SER A 39 -1.61 4.77 9.82
CA SER A 39 -0.33 4.82 10.52
C SER A 39 0.57 3.63 10.16
N ARG A 40 1.85 3.71 10.52
CA ARG A 40 2.81 2.61 10.36
C ARG A 40 2.34 1.34 11.07
N GLU A 41 1.86 1.47 12.29
CA GLU A 41 1.35 0.38 13.12
C GLU A 41 0.18 -0.30 12.42
N ARG A 42 -0.75 0.49 11.88
CA ARG A 42 -1.89 -0.02 11.12
C ARG A 42 -1.47 -0.74 9.84
N VAL A 43 -0.43 -0.28 9.12
CA VAL A 43 0.12 -1.03 7.98
C VAL A 43 0.64 -2.39 8.42
N LEU A 44 1.32 -2.48 9.57
CA LEU A 44 1.83 -3.75 10.09
C LEU A 44 0.69 -4.69 10.52
N GLU A 45 -0.38 -4.17 11.13
CA GLU A 45 -1.59 -4.93 11.44
C GLU A 45 -2.23 -5.51 10.17
N ILE A 46 -2.40 -4.67 9.14
CA ILE A 46 -2.94 -5.07 7.83
C ILE A 46 -2.07 -6.14 7.17
N ALA A 47 -0.74 -5.95 7.16
CA ALA A 47 0.19 -6.89 6.57
C ALA A 47 0.20 -8.25 7.28
N ARG A 48 0.05 -8.26 8.61
CA ARG A 48 -0.04 -9.49 9.40
C ARG A 48 -1.34 -10.25 9.14
N ALA A 49 -2.44 -9.54 8.88
CA ALA A 49 -3.74 -10.16 8.61
C ALA A 49 -3.87 -10.70 7.18
N SER A 50 -3.16 -10.10 6.23
CA SER A 50 -3.01 -10.63 4.86
C SER A 50 -1.54 -11.03 4.59
N PRO A 51 -1.00 -12.04 5.29
CA PRO A 51 0.37 -12.47 5.08
C PRO A 51 0.46 -13.14 3.70
N ALA A 52 1.36 -12.64 2.86
CA ALA A 52 1.62 -13.14 1.50
C ALA A 52 2.04 -14.63 1.42
N GLY A 53 2.08 -15.36 2.54
CA GLY A 53 2.57 -16.73 2.63
C GLY A 53 1.73 -17.74 3.44
N ALA A 54 0.65 -17.36 4.11
CA ALA A 54 -0.16 -18.32 4.89
C ALA A 54 -1.46 -18.76 4.18
N ILE A 55 -1.85 -18.05 3.12
CA ILE A 55 -2.97 -18.41 2.24
C ILE A 55 -2.43 -18.33 0.81
N PRO A 56 -2.78 -19.26 -0.09
CA PRO A 56 -2.48 -19.16 -1.53
C PRO A 56 -3.03 -17.89 -2.23
N ALA A 57 -3.66 -16.98 -1.48
CA ALA A 57 -4.41 -15.79 -1.92
C ALA A 57 -4.05 -14.52 -1.11
N GLY A 58 -2.88 -14.44 -0.46
CA GLY A 58 -2.44 -13.21 0.20
C GLY A 58 -2.08 -12.13 -0.83
N ALA A 59 -2.71 -10.96 -0.73
CA ALA A 59 -2.51 -9.85 -1.67
C ALA A 59 -1.44 -8.87 -1.15
N PRO A 60 -0.27 -8.74 -1.80
CA PRO A 60 0.79 -7.84 -1.36
C PRO A 60 0.36 -6.37 -1.25
N LEU A 61 0.97 -5.65 -0.31
CA LEU A 61 0.67 -4.24 -0.06
C LEU A 61 1.41 -3.32 -1.03
N VAL A 62 0.71 -2.26 -1.44
CA VAL A 62 1.23 -1.13 -2.22
C VAL A 62 1.03 0.15 -1.39
N GLY A 63 2.12 0.81 -1.04
CA GLY A 63 2.07 2.10 -0.34
C GLY A 63 1.74 3.23 -1.29
N VAL A 64 0.72 4.03 -1.00
CA VAL A 64 0.29 5.15 -1.83
C VAL A 64 0.79 6.47 -1.25
N PHE A 65 1.56 7.18 -2.06
CA PHE A 65 2.18 8.47 -1.77
C PHE A 65 1.74 9.50 -2.80
N ALA A 66 1.91 10.79 -2.49
CA ALA A 66 1.66 11.86 -3.45
C ALA A 66 2.70 12.97 -3.31
N ALA A 67 2.66 13.74 -2.22
CA ALA A 67 3.48 14.95 -2.07
C ALA A 67 4.87 14.68 -1.45
N GLU A 68 5.13 13.46 -0.97
CA GLU A 68 6.37 13.12 -0.30
C GLU A 68 7.58 13.12 -1.26
N PRO A 69 8.74 13.67 -0.86
CA PRO A 69 9.95 13.60 -1.67
C PRO A 69 10.46 12.15 -1.78
N PRO A 70 11.17 11.80 -2.87
CA PRO A 70 11.65 10.45 -3.13
C PRO A 70 12.38 9.81 -1.94
N GLU A 71 13.22 10.56 -1.25
CA GLU A 71 14.02 10.07 -0.13
C GLU A 71 13.13 9.72 1.07
N ALA A 72 12.05 10.47 1.28
CA ALA A 72 11.09 10.15 2.33
C ALA A 72 10.28 8.90 1.97
N VAL A 73 9.83 8.78 0.72
CA VAL A 73 9.13 7.57 0.22
C VAL A 73 10.02 6.35 0.37
N ALA A 74 11.28 6.43 -0.05
CA ALA A 74 12.23 5.33 0.04
C ALA A 74 12.49 4.89 1.50
N ARG A 75 12.68 5.84 2.42
CA ARG A 75 12.84 5.53 3.85
C ARG A 75 11.60 4.84 4.43
N ILE A 76 10.41 5.37 4.16
CA ILE A 76 9.16 4.80 4.68
C ILE A 76 8.93 3.40 4.10
N ALA A 77 9.21 3.21 2.80
CA ALA A 77 9.01 1.93 2.12
C ALA A 77 9.99 0.85 2.57
N ALA A 78 11.25 1.20 2.86
CA ALA A 78 12.24 0.25 3.41
C ALA A 78 11.85 -0.30 4.79
N ASP A 79 11.03 0.47 5.50
CA ASP A 79 10.63 0.25 6.88
C ASP A 79 9.31 -0.50 7.05
N LEU A 80 8.62 -0.78 5.94
CA LEU A 80 7.29 -1.36 5.87
C LEU A 80 7.29 -2.58 4.93
N PRO A 81 6.43 -3.58 5.16
CA PRO A 81 6.31 -4.76 4.31
C PRO A 81 5.52 -4.44 3.02
N LEU A 82 5.99 -3.48 2.23
CA LEU A 82 5.40 -3.09 0.95
C LEU A 82 6.06 -3.86 -0.19
N HIS A 83 5.25 -4.32 -1.13
CA HIS A 83 5.72 -4.91 -2.38
C HIS A 83 6.10 -3.84 -3.41
N ALA A 84 5.37 -2.73 -3.42
CA ALA A 84 5.60 -1.62 -4.31
C ALA A 84 5.13 -0.30 -3.68
N VAL A 85 5.54 0.80 -4.31
CA VAL A 85 5.02 2.14 -4.03
C VAL A 85 4.25 2.66 -5.24
N GLN A 86 3.14 3.34 -5.00
CA GLN A 86 2.38 4.09 -6.00
C GLN A 86 2.51 5.58 -5.67
N VAL A 87 3.07 6.33 -6.61
CA VAL A 87 3.15 7.80 -6.51
C VAL A 87 2.02 8.38 -7.36
N SER A 88 1.01 8.96 -6.71
CA SER A 88 -0.24 9.39 -7.36
C SER A 88 -0.26 10.86 -7.78
N GLY A 89 0.87 11.54 -7.65
CA GLY A 89 1.07 12.86 -8.24
C GLY A 89 2.44 13.42 -7.92
N TRP A 90 3.29 13.54 -8.94
CA TRP A 90 4.50 14.39 -8.95
C TRP A 90 4.41 15.36 -10.14
N ILE A 91 3.24 15.93 -10.40
CA ILE A 91 3.08 16.88 -11.49
C ILE A 91 3.47 18.26 -10.96
N GLY A 92 4.74 18.65 -11.17
CA GLY A 92 5.21 20.03 -11.00
C GLY A 92 6.31 20.29 -9.95
N ILE A 93 6.98 19.27 -9.39
CA ILE A 93 8.15 19.51 -8.52
C ILE A 93 9.40 19.44 -9.39
N GLU A 94 9.93 20.61 -9.76
CA GLU A 94 11.36 20.71 -10.04
C GLU A 94 12.08 20.21 -8.80
N HIS A 95 12.69 19.02 -8.87
CA HIS A 95 13.69 18.64 -7.90
C HIS A 95 14.85 19.59 -8.14
N GLY A 96 14.86 20.70 -7.39
CA GLY A 96 15.96 21.65 -7.35
C GLY A 96 17.24 20.90 -7.02
N LEU A 97 17.99 20.56 -8.07
CA LEU A 97 19.41 20.25 -8.05
C LEU A 97 20.19 21.56 -8.11
#